data_AF-A0A2W1N166-F1
#
_entry.id   AF-A0A2W1N166-F1
#
_cell.length_a   1.000
_cell.length_b   1.000
_cell.length_c   1.000
_cell.angle_alpha   90.00
_cell.angle_beta   90.00
_cell.angle_gamma   90.00
#
_symmetry.space_group_name_H-M   'P 1'
#
loop_
_entity.id
_entity.type
_entity.pdbx_description
1 polymer ?
#
loop_
_entity_poly.entity_id
_entity_poly.type
_entity_poly.pdbx_seq_one_letter_code
_entity_poly.pdbx_strand_id
1 'polypeptide(L)'
;MVLLGAIHFLIAKYLLPDIYFNYRIIFIYLFLLPLSLLGTLAIFYIHKTDDSLIGKGFLAFTVIKILGSFVFLLPFLMDQDDFTKPFVYQFFAVFFPSLIVETFVILRMVNIVEAEKTTQVENP
;
A
#
# COMPACT_ATOMS: atom_id res chain seq x y z
N MET A 1 4.32 -3.99 4.80
CA MET A 1 4.05 -5.01 3.78
C MET A 1 4.40 -6.43 4.20
N VAL A 2 5.63 -6.74 4.63
CA VAL A 2 6.03 -8.13 4.99
C VAL A 2 5.15 -8.73 6.10
N LEU A 3 4.94 -8.01 7.20
CA LEU A 3 4.05 -8.45 8.29
C LEU A 3 2.62 -8.68 7.81
N LEU A 4 2.10 -7.78 6.96
CA LEU A 4 0.75 -7.85 6.43
C LEU A 4 0.57 -9.07 5.52
N GLY A 5 1.57 -9.37 4.68
CA GLY A 5 1.61 -10.57 3.86
C GLY A 5 1.71 -11.85 4.69
N ALA A 6 2.47 -11.85 5.79
CA ALA A 6 2.54 -12.99 6.70
C ALA A 6 1.19 -13.26 7.37
N ILE A 7 0.52 -12.23 7.88
CA ILE A 7 -0.82 -12.34 8.47
C ILE A 7 -1.83 -12.82 7.44
N HIS A 8 -1.84 -12.22 6.25
CA HIS A 8 -2.73 -12.62 5.17
C HIS A 8 -2.51 -14.08 4.73
N PHE A 9 -1.24 -14.53 4.64
CA PHE A 9 -0.91 -15.92 4.35
C PHE A 9 -1.43 -16.89 5.40
N LEU A 10 -1.30 -16.55 6.70
CA LEU A 10 -1.83 -17.37 7.79
C LEU A 10 -3.35 -17.46 7.73
N ILE A 11 -4.05 -16.36 7.47
CA ILE A 11 -5.51 -16.34 7.30
C ILE A 11 -5.91 -17.20 6.11
N ALA A 12 -5.26 -17.02 4.96
CA ALA A 12 -5.56 -17.77 3.75
C ALA A 12 -5.33 -19.28 3.92
N LYS A 13 -4.31 -19.68 4.68
CA LYS A 13 -3.97 -21.09 4.90
C LYS A 13 -4.87 -21.79 5.93
N TYR A 14 -5.26 -21.10 7.01
CA TYR A 14 -5.92 -21.76 8.15
C TYR A 14 -7.40 -21.41 8.31
N LEU A 15 -7.86 -20.31 7.71
CA LEU A 15 -9.22 -19.78 7.92
C LEU A 15 -10.08 -19.83 6.66
N LEU A 16 -9.49 -19.85 5.48
CA LEU A 16 -10.22 -19.79 4.21
C LEU A 16 -10.28 -21.15 3.50
N PRO A 17 -11.31 -21.39 2.67
CA PRO A 17 -11.38 -22.60 1.84
C PRO A 17 -10.24 -22.65 0.81
N ASP A 18 -9.86 -23.86 0.38
CA ASP A 18 -8.71 -24.10 -0.52
C ASP A 18 -8.78 -23.35 -1.86
N ILE A 19 -9.98 -22.99 -2.34
CA ILE A 19 -10.15 -22.16 -3.55
C ILE A 19 -9.50 -20.77 -3.43
N TYR A 20 -9.30 -20.29 -2.19
CA TYR A 20 -8.58 -19.04 -1.89
C TYR A 20 -7.07 -19.25 -1.77
N PHE A 21 -6.56 -20.47 -1.87
CA PHE A 21 -5.13 -20.75 -1.79
C PHE A 21 -4.60 -21.16 -3.16
N ASN A 22 -4.36 -20.16 -4.02
CA ASN A 22 -3.81 -20.34 -5.36
C ASN A 22 -2.43 -19.65 -5.49
N TYR A 23 -1.50 -20.27 -6.22
CA TYR A 23 -0.17 -19.72 -6.49
C TYR A 23 -0.21 -18.31 -7.09
N ARG A 24 -1.29 -17.96 -7.81
CA ARG A 24 -1.51 -16.63 -8.40
C ARG A 24 -1.51 -15.50 -7.36
N ILE A 25 -1.80 -15.78 -6.08
CA ILE A 25 -1.76 -14.77 -5.01
C ILE A 25 -0.38 -14.13 -4.87
N ILE A 26 0.69 -14.82 -5.27
CA ILE A 26 2.04 -14.23 -5.28
C ILE A 26 2.12 -12.95 -6.13
N PHE A 27 1.32 -12.85 -7.21
CA PHE A 27 1.30 -11.68 -8.08
C PHE A 27 0.78 -10.43 -7.36
N ILE A 28 -0.12 -10.59 -6.39
CA ILE A 28 -0.61 -9.47 -5.56
C ILE A 28 0.57 -8.85 -4.80
N TYR A 29 1.40 -9.68 -4.17
CA TYR A 29 2.56 -9.19 -3.42
C TYR A 29 3.66 -8.66 -4.33
N LEU A 30 3.91 -9.32 -5.46
CA LEU A 30 4.88 -8.86 -6.46
C LEU A 30 4.48 -7.52 -7.08
N PHE A 31 3.19 -7.20 -7.15
CA PHE A 31 2.71 -5.89 -7.58
C PHE A 31 2.75 -4.86 -6.44
N LEU A 32 2.14 -5.16 -5.29
CA LEU A 32 1.97 -4.20 -4.20
C LEU A 32 3.27 -3.86 -3.48
N LEU A 33 4.17 -4.83 -3.26
CA LEU A 33 5.41 -4.60 -2.53
C LEU A 33 6.32 -3.56 -3.22
N PRO A 34 6.75 -3.75 -4.49
CA PRO A 34 7.61 -2.76 -5.14
C PRO A 34 6.90 -1.42 -5.33
N LEU A 35 5.62 -1.42 -5.65
CA LEU A 35 4.87 -0.16 -5.80
C LEU A 35 4.86 0.65 -4.50
N SER A 36 4.67 -0.02 -3.37
CA SER A 36 4.66 0.63 -2.05
C SER A 36 6.05 1.05 -1.58
N LEU A 37 7.09 0.27 -1.94
CA LEU A 37 8.47 0.66 -1.73
C LEU A 37 8.83 1.92 -2.52
N LEU A 38 8.47 1.95 -3.82
CA LEU A 38 8.67 3.12 -4.68
C LEU A 38 7.94 4.35 -4.15
N GLY A 39 6.69 4.19 -3.70
CA GLY A 39 5.94 5.27 -3.05
C GLY A 39 6.66 5.81 -1.81
N THR A 40 7.05 4.92 -0.91
CA THR A 40 7.76 5.30 0.33
C THR A 40 9.07 6.03 0.01
N LEU A 41 9.85 5.52 -0.95
CA LEU A 41 11.10 6.16 -1.40
C LEU A 41 10.85 7.53 -2.02
N ALA A 42 9.80 7.68 -2.84
CA ALA A 42 9.43 8.95 -3.44
C ALA A 42 9.05 9.99 -2.37
N ILE A 43 8.28 9.59 -1.36
CA ILE A 43 7.94 10.49 -0.24
C ILE A 43 9.17 10.85 0.58
N PHE A 44 10.06 9.89 0.84
CA PHE A 44 11.32 10.16 1.54
C PHE A 44 12.22 11.14 0.78
N TYR A 45 12.26 11.04 -0.55
CA TYR A 45 12.98 12.01 -1.39
C TYR A 45 12.35 13.41 -1.35
N ILE A 46 11.02 13.49 -1.40
CA ILE A 46 10.27 14.74 -1.26
C ILE A 46 10.57 15.38 0.10
N HIS A 47 10.50 14.61 1.18
CA HIS A 47 10.82 15.08 2.54
C HIS A 47 12.22 15.70 2.63
N LYS A 48 13.23 15.11 1.96
CA LYS A 48 14.58 15.70 1.92
C LYS A 48 14.67 17.03 1.17
N THR A 49 13.72 17.33 0.30
CA THR A 49 13.76 18.50 -0.58
C THR A 49 12.85 19.61 -0.06
N ASP A 50 11.59 19.27 0.20
CA ASP A 50 10.56 20.18 0.71
C ASP A 50 9.46 19.41 1.45
N ASP A 51 9.52 19.55 2.76
CA ASP A 51 8.55 19.02 3.72
C ASP A 51 7.10 19.39 3.44
N SER A 52 6.84 20.58 2.90
CA SER A 52 5.48 21.06 2.64
C SER A 52 4.77 20.25 1.56
N LEU A 53 5.53 19.50 0.76
CA LEU A 53 5.03 18.72 -0.37
C LEU A 53 4.72 17.27 -0.02
N ILE A 54 5.08 16.78 1.18
CA ILE A 54 4.88 15.38 1.59
C ILE A 54 3.43 14.94 1.41
N GLY A 55 2.47 15.72 1.91
CA GLY A 55 1.05 15.40 1.82
C GLY A 55 0.54 15.35 0.38
N LYS A 56 0.94 16.32 -0.46
CA LYS A 56 0.58 16.36 -1.89
C LYS A 56 1.19 15.18 -2.67
N GLY A 57 2.46 14.88 -2.40
CA GLY A 57 3.16 13.74 -3.00
C GLY A 57 2.50 12.42 -2.64
N PHE A 58 2.11 12.24 -1.37
CA PHE A 58 1.44 11.04 -0.91
C PHE A 58 0.06 10.86 -1.55
N LEU A 59 -0.71 11.95 -1.67
CA LEU A 59 -2.00 11.92 -2.34
C LEU A 59 -1.84 11.52 -3.83
N ALA A 60 -0.90 12.15 -4.53
CA ALA A 60 -0.61 11.82 -5.93
C ALA A 60 -0.18 10.35 -6.10
N PHE A 61 0.72 9.87 -5.23
CA PHE A 61 1.13 8.47 -5.22
C PHE A 61 -0.06 7.52 -4.96
N THR A 62 -0.93 7.85 -4.00
CA THR A 62 -2.10 7.04 -3.67
C THR A 62 -3.06 6.94 -4.86
N VAL A 63 -3.30 8.04 -5.58
CA VAL A 63 -4.12 8.04 -6.80
C VAL A 63 -3.49 7.15 -7.87
N ILE A 64 -2.19 7.29 -8.13
CA ILE A 64 -1.46 6.44 -9.08
C ILE A 64 -1.55 4.96 -8.67
N LYS A 65 -1.41 4.67 -7.38
CA LYS A 65 -1.48 3.31 -6.84
C LYS A 65 -2.87 2.69 -7.01
N ILE A 66 -3.94 3.46 -6.81
CA ILE A 66 -5.32 3.02 -7.06
C ILE A 66 -5.54 2.75 -8.55
N LEU A 67 -5.15 3.68 -9.43
CA LEU A 67 -5.28 3.50 -10.87
C LEU A 67 -4.47 2.30 -11.37
N GLY A 68 -3.22 2.17 -10.93
CA GLY A 68 -2.37 1.02 -11.24
C GLY A 68 -2.96 -0.29 -10.75
N SER A 69 -3.67 -0.29 -9.61
CA SER A 69 -4.37 -1.46 -9.08
C SER A 69 -5.52 -1.90 -9.97
N PHE A 70 -6.28 -0.96 -10.53
CA PHE A 70 -7.32 -1.30 -11.52
C PHE A 70 -6.72 -1.89 -12.79
N VAL A 71 -5.64 -1.30 -13.31
CA VAL A 71 -4.94 -1.82 -14.49
C VAL A 71 -4.38 -3.22 -14.23
N PHE A 72 -3.81 -3.46 -13.04
CA PHE A 72 -3.31 -4.76 -12.63
C PHE A 72 -4.41 -5.82 -12.52
N LEU A 73 -5.58 -5.47 -11.98
CA LEU A 73 -6.70 -6.39 -11.83
C LEU A 73 -7.43 -6.70 -13.14
N LEU A 74 -7.39 -5.77 -14.11
CA LEU A 74 -8.13 -5.87 -15.36
C LEU A 74 -8.00 -7.22 -16.09
N PRO A 75 -6.80 -7.77 -16.35
CA PRO A 75 -6.68 -9.08 -17.03
C PRO A 75 -7.36 -10.20 -16.24
N PHE A 76 -7.25 -10.22 -14.92
CA PHE A 76 -7.86 -11.24 -14.08
C PHE A 76 -9.39 -11.15 -14.05
N LEU A 77 -9.93 -9.95 -14.19
CA LEU A 77 -11.37 -9.70 -14.27
C LEU A 77 -11.97 -10.09 -15.64
N MET A 78 -11.16 -10.13 -16.69
CA MET A 78 -11.60 -10.51 -18.04
C MET A 78 -11.70 -12.03 -18.22
N ASP A 79 -10.82 -12.81 -17.59
CA ASP A 79 -10.82 -14.29 -17.72
C ASP A 79 -12.02 -14.96 -17.03
N GLN A 80 -12.62 -14.32 -16.00
CA GLN A 80 -13.82 -14.78 -15.26
C GLN A 80 -13.84 -16.27 -14.88
N ASP A 81 -12.70 -16.81 -14.44
CA ASP A 81 -12.61 -18.18 -13.94
C ASP A 81 -13.13 -18.29 -12.48
N ASP A 82 -13.25 -19.52 -11.97
CA ASP A 82 -13.67 -19.77 -10.59
C ASP A 82 -12.71 -19.14 -9.55
N PHE A 83 -11.48 -18.78 -9.96
CA PHE A 83 -10.47 -18.16 -9.11
C PHE A 83 -10.47 -16.63 -9.19
N THR A 84 -11.11 -16.01 -10.19
CA THR A 84 -11.18 -14.55 -10.35
C THR A 84 -11.76 -13.89 -9.10
N LYS A 85 -12.91 -14.35 -8.61
CA LYS A 85 -13.56 -13.76 -7.42
C LYS A 85 -12.70 -13.90 -6.16
N PRO A 86 -12.21 -15.11 -5.78
CA PRO A 86 -11.26 -15.27 -4.69
C PRO A 86 -10.04 -14.36 -4.82
N PHE A 87 -9.42 -14.31 -6.00
CA PHE A 87 -8.22 -13.50 -6.25
C PHE A 87 -8.47 -12.01 -6.01
N VAL A 88 -9.58 -11.47 -6.51
CA VAL A 88 -9.96 -10.07 -6.33
C VAL A 88 -10.22 -9.76 -4.85
N TYR A 89 -10.89 -10.64 -4.11
CA TYR A 89 -11.08 -10.44 -2.67
C TYR A 89 -9.77 -10.46 -1.89
N GLN A 90 -8.88 -11.40 -2.21
CA GLN A 90 -7.53 -11.46 -1.63
C GLN A 90 -6.73 -10.19 -1.94
N PHE A 91 -6.84 -9.67 -3.17
CA PHE A 91 -6.20 -8.41 -3.54
C PHE A 91 -6.67 -7.27 -2.64
N PHE A 92 -7.97 -7.08 -2.49
CA PHE A 92 -8.50 -5.99 -1.65
C PHE A 92 -8.22 -6.20 -0.15
N ALA A 93 -8.21 -7.44 0.32
CA ALA A 93 -7.85 -7.81 1.69
C ALA A 93 -6.41 -7.43 2.05
N VAL A 94 -5.49 -7.40 1.08
CA VAL A 94 -4.12 -6.92 1.28
C VAL A 94 -4.02 -5.42 0.99
N PHE A 95 -4.66 -4.96 -0.08
CA PHE A 95 -4.55 -3.58 -0.58
C PHE A 95 -5.06 -2.55 0.43
N PHE A 96 -6.27 -2.68 0.95
CA PHE A 96 -6.82 -1.66 1.85
C PHE A 96 -6.06 -1.56 3.17
N PRO A 97 -5.76 -2.67 3.88
CA PRO A 97 -4.91 -2.59 5.06
C PRO A 97 -3.53 -2.00 4.77
N SER A 98 -2.96 -2.26 3.58
CA SER A 98 -1.68 -1.64 3.20
C SER A 98 -1.78 -0.13 3.06
N LEU A 99 -2.86 0.38 2.44
CA LEU A 99 -3.10 1.82 2.32
C LEU A 99 -3.23 2.46 3.70
N ILE A 100 -3.99 1.84 4.61
CA ILE A 100 -4.16 2.34 5.98
C ILE A 100 -2.81 2.46 6.68
N VAL A 101 -1.98 1.41 6.63
CA VAL A 101 -0.64 1.42 7.25
C VAL A 101 0.24 2.51 6.63
N GLU A 102 0.24 2.65 5.30
CA GLU A 102 1.00 3.69 4.60
C GLU A 102 0.54 5.09 4.99
N THR A 103 -0.77 5.34 5.04
CA THR A 103 -1.33 6.61 5.50
C THR A 103 -0.88 6.93 6.92
N PHE A 104 -0.95 5.97 7.85
CA PHE A 104 -0.48 6.18 9.23
C PHE A 104 1.01 6.52 9.30
N VAL A 105 1.85 5.84 8.52
CA VAL A 105 3.29 6.12 8.46
C VAL A 105 3.54 7.53 7.96
N ILE A 106 2.88 7.95 6.88
CA ILE A 106 3.07 9.29 6.31
C ILE A 106 2.53 10.39 7.23
N LEU A 107 1.35 10.21 7.83
CA LEU A 107 0.81 11.18 8.79
C LEU A 107 1.75 11.37 9.98
N ARG A 108 2.37 10.29 10.45
CA ARG A 108 3.38 10.39 11.51
C ARG A 108 4.60 11.20 11.07
N MET A 109 5.08 11.02 9.83
CA MET A 109 6.19 11.81 9.29
C MET A 109 5.82 13.30 9.19
N VAL A 110 4.63 13.63 8.68
CA VAL A 110 4.15 15.02 8.57
C VAL A 110 4.06 15.67 9.95
N ASN A 111 3.48 14.99 10.95
CA ASN A 111 3.34 15.53 12.29
C ASN A 111 4.68 15.76 13.00
N ILE A 112 5.68 14.90 12.76
CA ILE A 112 7.05 15.09 13.30
C ILE A 112 7.66 16.37 12.74
N VAL A 113 7.56 16.55 11.43
CA VAL A 113 8.08 17.72 10.72
C VAL A 113 7.40 19.01 11.20
N GLU A 114 6.09 18.99 11.43
CA GLU A 114 5.38 20.14 11.98
C GLU A 114 5.85 20.50 13.40
N ALA A 115 6.05 19.50 14.27
CA ALA A 115 6.53 19.71 15.64
C ALA A 115 7.97 20.28 15.70
N GLU A 116 8.86 19.84 14.81
CA GLU A 116 10.22 20.37 14.70
C GLU A 116 10.23 21.84 14.29
N LYS A 117 9.35 22.24 13.36
CA LYS A 117 9.21 23.63 12.93
C LYS A 117 8.72 24.53 14.05
N THR A 118 7.75 24.09 14.86
CA THR A 118 7.27 24.88 16.01
C THR A 118 8.36 25.09 17.05
N THR A 119 9.17 24.05 17.34
CA THR A 119 10.24 24.12 18.35
C THR A 119 11.36 25.10 17.96
N GLN A 120 11.72 25.19 16.68
CA GLN A 120 12.73 26.15 16.20
C GLN A 120 12.24 27.60 16.23
N VAL A 121 10.94 27.84 16.07
CA VAL A 121 10.36 29.20 16.16
C VAL A 121 10.35 29.70 17.61
N GLU A 122 10.17 28.81 18.59
CA GLU A 122 10.17 29.17 20.02
C GLU A 122 11.58 29.33 20.63
N ASN A 123 12.62 28.73 20.03
CA ASN A 123 14.03 28.86 20.44
C ASN A 123 14.92 29.37 19.28
N PRO A 124 14.84 30.67 18.93
CA PRO A 124 15.62 31.26 17.84
C PRO A 124 17.13 31.36 18.11
#